data_AF-A0A117K9H2-F1
#
_entry.id   AF-A0A117K9H2-F1
#
_cell.length_a   1.000
_cell.length_b   1.000
_cell.length_c   1.000
_cell.angle_alpha   90.00
_cell.angle_beta   90.00
_cell.angle_gamma   90.00
#
_symmetry.space_group_name_H-M   'P 1'
#
loop_
_entity.id
_entity.type
_entity.pdbx_description
1 polymer ?
#
loop_
_entity_poly.entity_id
_entity_poly.type
_entity_poly.pdbx_seq_one_letter_code
_entity_poly.pdbx_strand_id
1 'polypeptide(L)'
;MKTNILILFLLVFGCISAQKKAVKPAAKIIKKEVHATAEKSLLYNLLGKNIDNALLELDEKISSKGYAFSGVEEDKKYVYTADKNRTEEVRSFHKYLTISKNNKPLQIFLSANPDKTIYDVYIYFENTEDVIEFKKDIGIGFWKLLETKGEQNIYNNKEKFAVVGPNNINAFVPESKYETSLALAPVLTVLNSTPICVKKKEVYSKDGRFIDYIQEFYYKNGFRIMVEEELRKEATYINNPSKIALHTVLSKLQDLGYKERYKEEVTQNRYFYNESSNSMVKATDENIEIYTLPITSAEYDDNHWKQEKITPQLLNSIYNNFPDKTVRAQYLKDHFWHKTADDGTLNIFGRDNNDNIVRAWLYNKENFDKQWGRKFDISFTNQKSYQDLLFDDSLLYAIGSTVDGKFYKFQGGYYDKNKYLASKTSYDVQQNVNKLAEQKLEAERKQREIEENQRKAKRNAELQEGLQSFTTQLLELYKK
;
A
#
# COMPACT_ATOMS: atom_id res chain seq x y z
N MET A 1 -16.05 -51.20 81.90
CA MET A 1 -15.84 -50.06 80.98
C MET A 1 -14.44 -50.06 80.33
N LYS A 2 -14.01 -51.16 79.67
CA LYS A 2 -12.75 -51.17 78.88
C LYS A 2 -12.87 -51.81 77.49
N THR A 3 -14.05 -52.34 77.14
CA THR A 3 -14.26 -53.07 75.88
C THR A 3 -14.93 -52.24 74.78
N ASN A 4 -15.65 -51.16 75.12
CA ASN A 4 -16.38 -50.34 74.15
C ASN A 4 -15.56 -49.18 73.53
N ILE A 5 -14.36 -48.89 74.07
CA ILE A 5 -13.45 -47.86 73.50
C ILE A 5 -12.53 -48.46 72.43
N LEU A 6 -12.22 -49.77 72.52
CA LEU A 6 -11.36 -50.46 71.55
C LEU A 6 -12.07 -50.67 70.20
N ILE A 7 -13.39 -50.90 70.21
CA ILE A 7 -14.20 -51.10 69.00
C ILE A 7 -14.44 -49.76 68.26
N LEU A 8 -14.52 -48.64 68.98
CA LEU A 8 -14.64 -47.32 68.36
C LEU A 8 -13.32 -46.87 67.69
N PHE A 9 -12.17 -47.22 68.27
CA PHE A 9 -10.85 -46.94 67.66
C PHE A 9 -10.58 -47.80 66.41
N LEU A 10 -11.05 -49.05 66.38
CA LEU A 10 -10.92 -49.93 65.21
C LEU A 10 -11.83 -49.52 64.04
N LEU A 11 -13.02 -48.95 64.32
CA LEU A 11 -13.92 -48.43 63.28
C LEU A 11 -13.44 -47.10 62.67
N VAL A 12 -12.79 -46.22 63.45
CA VAL A 12 -12.26 -44.96 62.92
C VAL A 12 -10.97 -45.16 62.09
N PHE A 13 -10.12 -46.14 62.43
CA PHE A 13 -8.96 -46.49 61.58
C PHE A 13 -9.30 -47.41 60.40
N GLY A 14 -10.39 -48.19 60.48
CA GLY A 14 -10.89 -49.00 59.36
C GLY A 14 -11.39 -48.15 58.18
N CYS A 15 -11.98 -46.98 58.44
CA CYS A 15 -12.47 -46.08 57.39
C CYS A 15 -11.37 -45.23 56.70
N ILE A 16 -10.19 -45.08 57.31
CA ILE A 16 -9.06 -44.33 56.68
C ILE A 16 -8.22 -45.25 55.77
N SER A 17 -8.36 -46.57 55.91
CA SER A 17 -7.51 -47.55 55.21
C SER A 17 -8.11 -48.07 53.88
N ALA A 18 -9.37 -47.78 53.58
CA ALA A 18 -10.08 -48.31 52.40
C ALA A 18 -10.18 -47.36 51.19
N GLN A 19 -9.63 -46.13 51.28
CA GLN A 19 -9.57 -45.20 50.13
C GLN A 19 -8.20 -45.14 49.42
N LYS A 20 -7.30 -46.09 49.69
CA LYS A 20 -6.12 -46.34 48.85
C LYS A 20 -6.29 -47.60 48.00
N LYS A 21 -7.42 -47.71 47.29
CA LYS A 21 -7.44 -48.53 46.07
C LYS A 21 -6.62 -47.77 45.05
N ALA A 22 -5.48 -48.34 44.67
CA ALA A 22 -4.55 -47.81 43.70
C ALA A 22 -5.26 -47.51 42.37
N VAL A 23 -5.73 -46.27 42.22
CA VAL A 23 -5.72 -45.61 40.93
C VAL A 23 -4.25 -45.49 40.57
N LYS A 24 -3.73 -46.46 39.80
CA LYS A 24 -2.48 -46.29 39.08
C LYS A 24 -2.54 -44.90 38.43
N PRO A 25 -1.51 -44.07 38.56
CA PRO A 25 -1.56 -42.73 38.02
C PRO A 25 -1.61 -42.83 36.50
N ALA A 26 -2.81 -42.71 35.92
CA ALA A 26 -3.01 -42.43 34.51
C ALA A 26 -2.18 -41.21 34.08
N ALA A 27 -1.89 -40.29 35.01
CA ALA A 27 -1.00 -39.14 34.79
C ALA A 27 0.48 -39.48 34.48
N LYS A 28 0.99 -40.68 34.79
CA LYS A 28 2.38 -41.06 34.49
C LYS A 28 2.54 -41.85 33.19
N ILE A 29 1.47 -42.50 32.72
CA ILE A 29 1.44 -43.21 31.43
C ILE A 29 1.10 -42.25 30.29
N ILE A 30 0.21 -41.27 30.51
CA ILE A 30 -0.14 -40.26 29.50
C ILE A 30 1.08 -39.43 29.05
N LYS A 31 2.01 -39.07 29.95
CA LYS A 31 3.21 -38.31 29.53
C LYS A 31 4.16 -39.13 28.64
N LYS A 32 4.29 -40.44 28.84
CA LYS A 32 5.26 -41.27 28.08
C LYS A 32 4.69 -41.76 26.75
N GLU A 33 3.40 -42.10 26.70
CA GLU A 33 2.71 -42.48 25.45
C GLU A 33 2.52 -41.31 24.50
N VAL A 34 2.19 -40.11 25.00
CA VAL A 34 2.04 -38.90 24.15
C VAL A 34 3.38 -38.52 23.52
N HIS A 35 4.51 -38.66 24.24
CA HIS A 35 5.84 -38.41 23.67
C HIS A 35 6.25 -39.42 22.58
N ALA A 36 5.95 -40.71 22.75
CA ALA A 36 6.24 -41.74 21.75
C ALA A 36 5.30 -41.71 20.53
N THR A 37 4.12 -41.09 20.64
CA THR A 37 3.18 -40.89 19.53
C THR A 37 3.42 -39.58 18.77
N ALA A 38 3.97 -38.55 19.43
CA ALA A 38 4.34 -37.30 18.81
C ALA A 38 5.49 -37.43 17.78
N GLU A 39 6.44 -38.35 17.99
CA GLU A 39 7.48 -38.72 17.00
C GLU A 39 6.92 -39.48 15.79
N LYS A 40 5.67 -39.97 15.88
CA LYS A 40 4.96 -40.56 14.74
C LYS A 40 4.29 -39.51 13.84
N SER A 41 4.27 -38.24 14.23
CA SER A 41 3.75 -37.17 13.38
C SER A 41 4.60 -37.04 12.13
N LEU A 42 3.97 -37.18 10.96
CA LEU A 42 4.60 -36.90 9.67
C LEU A 42 5.15 -35.47 9.65
N LEU A 43 4.34 -34.50 10.08
CA LEU A 43 4.70 -33.09 10.10
C LEU A 43 5.93 -32.79 10.96
N TYR A 44 6.03 -33.43 12.13
CA TYR A 44 7.20 -33.29 13.00
C TYR A 44 8.47 -33.84 12.33
N ASN A 45 8.33 -34.98 11.64
CA ASN A 45 9.45 -35.66 11.01
C ASN A 45 9.98 -34.93 9.76
N LEU A 46 9.17 -34.14 9.06
CA LEU A 46 9.63 -33.33 7.93
C LEU A 46 10.58 -32.21 8.38
N LEU A 47 10.25 -31.52 9.47
CA LEU A 47 11.06 -30.42 9.99
C LEU A 47 12.43 -30.95 10.47
N GLY A 48 13.51 -30.28 10.07
CA GLY A 48 14.88 -30.68 10.39
C GLY A 48 15.45 -31.81 9.51
N LYS A 49 14.71 -32.29 8.50
CA LYS A 49 15.23 -33.22 7.49
C LYS A 49 15.75 -32.49 6.27
N ASN A 50 16.65 -33.15 5.54
CA ASN A 50 17.04 -32.73 4.21
C ASN A 50 15.82 -32.76 3.27
N ILE A 51 15.60 -31.67 2.52
CA ILE A 51 14.41 -31.47 1.69
C ILE A 51 14.23 -32.53 0.59
N ASP A 52 15.32 -33.10 0.07
CA ASP A 52 15.27 -34.13 -0.96
C ASP A 52 14.82 -35.48 -0.38
N ASN A 53 15.34 -35.83 0.81
CA ASN A 53 14.94 -37.04 1.53
C ASN A 53 13.51 -36.94 2.08
N ALA A 54 13.12 -35.76 2.53
CA ALA A 54 11.79 -35.50 3.07
C ALA A 54 10.69 -35.71 2.01
N LEU A 55 10.98 -35.39 0.74
CA LEU A 55 10.04 -35.62 -0.36
C LEU A 55 9.74 -37.11 -0.58
N LEU A 56 10.78 -37.95 -0.57
CA LEU A 56 10.62 -39.41 -0.72
C LEU A 56 9.76 -40.00 0.40
N GLU A 57 10.02 -39.60 1.65
CA GLU A 57 9.27 -40.06 2.79
C GLU A 57 7.83 -39.52 2.83
N LEU A 58 7.64 -38.28 2.37
CA LEU A 58 6.32 -37.69 2.25
C LEU A 58 5.48 -38.44 1.21
N ASP A 59 6.06 -38.75 0.05
CA ASP A 59 5.42 -39.56 -0.98
C ASP A 59 5.00 -40.93 -0.45
N GLU A 60 5.94 -41.70 0.10
CA GLU A 60 5.65 -43.02 0.65
C GLU A 60 4.52 -42.98 1.71
N LYS A 61 4.62 -42.06 2.67
CA LYS A 61 3.68 -42.00 3.80
C LYS A 61 2.31 -41.50 3.38
N ILE A 62 2.21 -40.49 2.52
CA ILE A 62 0.93 -39.89 2.16
C ILE A 62 0.22 -40.71 1.06
N SER A 63 0.97 -41.34 0.16
CA SER A 63 0.44 -42.27 -0.84
C SER A 63 -0.19 -43.49 -0.16
N SER A 64 0.40 -43.98 0.95
CA SER A 64 -0.22 -45.03 1.79
C SER A 64 -1.56 -44.61 2.44
N LYS A 65 -1.84 -43.30 2.52
CA LYS A 65 -3.09 -42.71 3.03
C LYS A 65 -4.09 -42.39 1.93
N GLY A 66 -3.79 -42.72 0.69
CA GLY A 66 -4.66 -42.53 -0.47
C GLY A 66 -4.59 -41.14 -1.10
N TYR A 67 -3.53 -40.37 -0.85
CA TYR A 67 -3.28 -39.12 -1.57
C TYR A 67 -2.45 -39.41 -2.82
N ALA A 68 -2.78 -38.76 -3.93
CA ALA A 68 -2.02 -38.81 -5.17
C ALA A 68 -1.19 -37.53 -5.33
N PHE A 69 0.10 -37.68 -5.63
CA PHE A 69 0.96 -36.59 -6.07
C PHE A 69 0.66 -36.21 -7.52
N SER A 70 0.46 -34.91 -7.75
CA SER A 70 0.12 -34.37 -9.08
C SER A 70 1.18 -33.41 -9.63
N GLY A 71 2.07 -32.90 -8.78
CA GLY A 71 3.16 -32.03 -9.22
C GLY A 71 4.15 -31.72 -8.11
N VAL A 72 5.40 -31.54 -8.52
CA VAL A 72 6.52 -31.04 -7.70
C VAL A 72 7.20 -29.94 -8.50
N GLU A 73 7.20 -28.73 -7.99
CA GLU A 73 8.00 -27.62 -8.51
C GLU A 73 9.10 -27.29 -7.50
N GLU A 74 10.27 -26.95 -8.02
CA GLU A 74 11.43 -26.59 -7.21
C GLU A 74 11.82 -25.15 -7.50
N ASP A 75 12.12 -24.40 -6.44
CA ASP A 75 12.65 -23.05 -6.54
C ASP A 75 13.88 -22.90 -5.63
N LYS A 76 14.79 -22.01 -6.03
CA LYS A 76 15.97 -21.64 -5.25
C LYS A 76 16.01 -20.13 -5.14
N LYS A 77 16.16 -19.66 -3.91
CA LYS A 77 16.32 -18.23 -3.64
C LYS A 77 17.79 -17.94 -3.38
N TYR A 78 18.24 -16.81 -3.91
CA TYR A 78 19.63 -16.38 -3.84
C TYR A 78 19.77 -15.21 -2.88
N VAL A 79 20.97 -15.03 -2.35
CA VAL A 79 21.35 -13.82 -1.64
C VAL A 79 21.42 -12.66 -2.64
N TYR A 80 21.05 -11.46 -2.18
CA TYR A 80 21.14 -10.23 -2.97
C TYR A 80 22.07 -9.26 -2.26
N THR A 81 22.86 -8.50 -3.01
CA THR A 81 23.67 -7.40 -2.46
C THR A 81 22.78 -6.27 -1.95
N ALA A 82 23.35 -5.33 -1.18
CA ALA A 82 22.63 -4.14 -0.72
C ALA A 82 22.00 -3.32 -1.88
N ASP A 83 22.63 -3.37 -3.07
CA ASP A 83 22.15 -2.74 -4.30
C ASP A 83 21.18 -3.62 -5.10
N LYS A 84 20.68 -4.71 -4.51
CA LYS A 84 19.68 -5.62 -5.09
C LYS A 84 20.15 -6.39 -6.33
N ASN A 85 21.47 -6.61 -6.46
CA ASN A 85 22.01 -7.51 -7.48
C ASN A 85 22.06 -8.94 -6.93
N ARG A 86 21.57 -9.91 -7.73
CA ARG A 86 21.56 -11.33 -7.37
C ARG A 86 22.99 -11.86 -7.27
N THR A 87 23.31 -12.57 -6.19
CA THR A 87 24.59 -13.30 -6.05
C THR A 87 24.42 -14.77 -6.48
N GLU A 88 25.52 -15.52 -6.53
CA GLU A 88 25.48 -16.98 -6.77
C GLU A 88 25.18 -17.80 -5.50
N GLU A 89 25.19 -17.16 -4.33
CA GLU A 89 24.96 -17.82 -3.05
C GLU A 89 23.48 -18.16 -2.88
N VAL A 90 23.18 -19.44 -2.69
CA VAL A 90 21.82 -19.91 -2.43
C VAL A 90 21.47 -19.70 -0.98
N ARG A 91 20.37 -18.99 -0.75
CA ARG A 91 19.83 -18.66 0.56
C ARG A 91 18.85 -19.72 1.06
N SER A 92 17.97 -20.18 0.19
CA SER A 92 16.93 -21.14 0.58
C SER A 92 16.49 -21.97 -0.62
N PHE A 93 16.03 -23.18 -0.31
CA PHE A 93 15.44 -24.10 -1.26
C PHE A 93 13.96 -24.24 -0.93
N HIS A 94 13.10 -24.21 -1.95
CA HIS A 94 11.68 -24.42 -1.79
C HIS A 94 11.20 -25.56 -2.69
N LYS A 95 10.27 -26.36 -2.17
CA LYS A 95 9.50 -27.32 -2.96
C LYS A 95 8.01 -27.05 -2.81
N TYR A 96 7.33 -26.99 -3.93
CA TYR A 96 5.90 -26.78 -4.06
C TYR A 96 5.27 -28.08 -4.53
N LEU A 97 4.36 -28.63 -3.73
CA LEU A 97 3.78 -29.94 -3.95
C LEU A 97 2.27 -29.80 -4.04
N THR A 98 1.68 -30.42 -5.06
CA THR A 98 0.22 -30.57 -5.12
C THR A 98 -0.14 -32.02 -4.92
N ILE A 99 -0.86 -32.29 -3.84
CA ILE A 99 -1.43 -33.61 -3.55
C ILE A 99 -2.95 -33.54 -3.62
N SER A 100 -3.61 -34.67 -3.86
CA SER A 100 -5.07 -34.71 -3.84
C SER A 100 -5.58 -36.04 -3.32
N LYS A 101 -6.74 -36.02 -2.66
CA LYS A 101 -7.50 -37.21 -2.29
C LYS A 101 -8.96 -36.95 -2.61
N ASN A 102 -9.60 -37.84 -3.37
CA ASN A 102 -10.99 -37.66 -3.82
C ASN A 102 -11.25 -36.31 -4.52
N ASN A 103 -10.35 -35.90 -5.42
CA ASN A 103 -10.40 -34.60 -6.14
C ASN A 103 -10.37 -33.35 -5.25
N LYS A 104 -9.91 -33.47 -4.00
CA LYS A 104 -9.69 -32.34 -3.10
C LYS A 104 -8.19 -32.01 -3.08
N PRO A 105 -7.75 -30.98 -3.84
CA PRO A 105 -6.33 -30.62 -3.90
C PRO A 105 -5.87 -29.93 -2.62
N LEU A 106 -4.63 -30.21 -2.23
CA LEU A 106 -3.91 -29.57 -1.13
C LEU A 106 -2.55 -29.15 -1.66
N GLN A 107 -2.13 -27.96 -1.28
CA GLN A 107 -0.81 -27.44 -1.63
C GLN A 107 0.10 -27.51 -0.42
N ILE A 108 1.27 -28.12 -0.57
CA ILE A 108 2.31 -28.21 0.46
C ILE A 108 3.55 -27.47 -0.05
N PHE A 109 4.08 -26.60 0.80
CA PHE A 109 5.22 -25.76 0.55
C PHE A 109 6.28 -26.10 1.60
N LEU A 110 7.41 -26.64 1.17
CA LEU A 110 8.56 -26.94 2.02
C LEU A 110 9.60 -25.85 1.81
N SER A 111 10.08 -25.23 2.89
CA SER A 111 11.21 -24.29 2.83
C SER A 111 12.38 -24.80 3.65
N ALA A 112 13.56 -24.74 3.05
CA ALA A 112 14.79 -25.27 3.62
C ALA A 112 15.95 -24.27 3.53
N ASN A 113 16.84 -24.35 4.52
CA ASN A 113 18.05 -23.56 4.66
C ASN A 113 19.06 -23.85 3.53
N PRO A 114 20.17 -23.10 3.40
CA PRO A 114 21.21 -23.38 2.40
C PRO A 114 21.79 -24.80 2.48
N ASP A 115 21.80 -25.40 3.68
CA ASP A 115 22.21 -26.79 3.92
C ASP A 115 21.13 -27.83 3.54
N LYS A 116 20.03 -27.37 2.93
CA LYS A 116 18.83 -28.12 2.56
C LYS A 116 18.02 -28.67 3.73
N THR A 117 18.26 -28.22 4.96
CA THR A 117 17.45 -28.63 6.12
C THR A 117 16.12 -27.86 6.15
N ILE A 118 15.00 -28.58 6.15
CA ILE A 118 13.65 -27.98 6.20
C ILE A 118 13.44 -27.25 7.54
N TYR A 119 13.13 -25.96 7.47
CA TYR A 119 12.75 -25.15 8.63
C TYR A 119 11.27 -24.74 8.64
N ASP A 120 10.57 -24.83 7.51
CA ASP A 120 9.16 -24.45 7.38
C ASP A 120 8.39 -25.43 6.49
N VAL A 121 7.19 -25.79 6.92
CA VAL A 121 6.20 -26.57 6.17
C VAL A 121 4.88 -25.82 6.22
N TYR A 122 4.50 -25.24 5.09
CA TYR A 122 3.22 -24.57 4.93
C TYR A 122 2.28 -25.42 4.08
N ILE A 123 1.04 -25.54 4.51
CA ILE A 123 0.00 -26.32 3.85
C ILE A 123 -1.18 -25.40 3.65
N TYR A 124 -1.64 -25.27 2.42
CA TYR A 124 -2.82 -24.49 2.04
C TYR A 124 -3.92 -25.39 1.49
N PHE A 125 -5.16 -25.01 1.78
CA PHE A 125 -6.37 -25.68 1.32
C PHE A 125 -7.54 -24.71 1.25
N GLU A 126 -8.38 -24.86 0.23
CA GLU A 126 -9.49 -23.92 0.00
C GLU A 126 -10.66 -24.14 0.97
N ASN A 127 -10.99 -25.39 1.28
CA ASN A 127 -12.14 -25.75 2.11
C ASN A 127 -11.70 -26.42 3.43
N THR A 128 -12.21 -25.92 4.55
CA THR A 128 -11.83 -26.40 5.89
C THR A 128 -12.28 -27.84 6.19
N GLU A 129 -13.43 -28.24 5.65
CA GLU A 129 -14.03 -29.57 5.82
C GLU A 129 -13.22 -30.66 5.13
N ASP A 130 -12.55 -30.31 4.04
CA ASP A 130 -11.76 -31.22 3.19
C ASP A 130 -10.46 -31.67 3.86
N VAL A 131 -10.07 -31.01 4.95
CA VAL A 131 -8.75 -31.15 5.58
C VAL A 131 -8.80 -31.71 6.99
N ILE A 132 -10.00 -32.05 7.50
CA ILE A 132 -10.14 -32.71 8.81
C ILE A 132 -9.40 -34.05 8.84
N GLU A 133 -9.56 -34.85 7.78
CA GLU A 133 -8.84 -36.12 7.64
C GLU A 133 -7.34 -35.89 7.49
N PHE A 134 -6.94 -34.94 6.64
CA PHE A 134 -5.54 -34.63 6.42
C PHE A 134 -4.81 -34.16 7.68
N LYS A 135 -5.44 -33.32 8.51
CA LYS A 135 -4.92 -32.91 9.83
C LYS A 135 -4.60 -34.13 10.72
N LYS A 136 -5.44 -35.16 10.68
CA LYS A 136 -5.19 -36.42 11.40
C LYS A 136 -4.03 -37.19 10.79
N ASP A 137 -3.98 -37.30 9.47
CA ASP A 137 -2.93 -38.04 8.74
C ASP A 137 -1.53 -37.45 8.96
N ILE A 138 -1.39 -36.12 8.96
CA ILE A 138 -0.10 -35.47 9.25
C ILE A 138 0.28 -35.49 10.74
N GLY A 139 -0.66 -35.85 11.60
CA GLY A 139 -0.45 -36.07 13.02
C GLY A 139 -0.37 -34.78 13.86
N ILE A 140 -1.01 -33.68 13.46
CA ILE A 140 -1.02 -32.44 14.26
C ILE A 140 -1.70 -32.65 15.61
N GLY A 141 -2.68 -33.56 15.70
CA GLY A 141 -3.37 -33.91 16.94
C GLY A 141 -2.46 -34.56 18.00
N PHE A 142 -1.25 -34.98 17.63
CA PHE A 142 -0.26 -35.47 18.61
C PHE A 142 0.57 -34.35 19.24
N TRP A 143 0.44 -33.12 18.74
CA TRP A 143 1.16 -31.98 19.27
C TRP A 143 0.36 -31.35 20.41
N LYS A 144 1.06 -30.76 21.39
CA LYS A 144 0.41 -30.12 22.53
C LYS A 144 -0.19 -28.78 22.09
N LEU A 145 -1.51 -28.63 22.19
CA LEU A 145 -2.16 -27.33 22.04
C LEU A 145 -1.69 -26.39 23.15
N LEU A 146 -1.14 -25.24 22.77
CA LEU A 146 -0.68 -24.20 23.69
C LEU A 146 -1.69 -23.07 23.83
N GLU A 147 -2.30 -22.65 22.73
CA GLU A 147 -3.17 -21.46 22.68
C GLU A 147 -4.16 -21.53 21.50
N THR A 148 -5.34 -20.93 21.66
CA THR A 148 -6.34 -20.73 20.59
C THR A 148 -6.60 -19.24 20.43
N LYS A 149 -6.41 -18.70 19.23
CA LYS A 149 -6.54 -17.28 18.86
C LYS A 149 -7.58 -17.11 17.76
N GLY A 150 -8.82 -16.79 18.12
CA GLY A 150 -9.92 -16.76 17.15
C GLY A 150 -10.05 -18.12 16.46
N GLU A 151 -9.87 -18.16 15.15
CA GLU A 151 -9.90 -19.40 14.36
C GLU A 151 -8.51 -20.08 14.19
N GLN A 152 -7.47 -19.55 14.85
CA GLN A 152 -6.11 -20.10 14.80
C GLN A 152 -5.77 -20.90 16.07
N ASN A 153 -5.07 -22.02 15.93
CA ASN A 153 -4.58 -22.84 17.03
C ASN A 153 -3.05 -22.96 16.98
N ILE A 154 -2.39 -22.76 18.11
CA ILE A 154 -0.93 -22.86 18.24
C ILE A 154 -0.59 -24.15 18.98
N TYR A 155 0.17 -25.01 18.32
CA TYR A 155 0.65 -26.28 18.85
C TYR A 155 2.17 -26.27 19.02
N ASN A 156 2.64 -27.05 19.98
CA ASN A 156 4.06 -27.29 20.22
C ASN A 156 4.37 -28.78 20.33
N ASN A 157 5.52 -29.16 19.79
CA ASN A 157 6.10 -30.48 19.96
C ASN A 157 7.62 -30.34 20.10
N LYS A 158 8.11 -30.48 21.32
CA LYS A 158 9.51 -30.21 21.71
C LYS A 158 9.96 -28.81 21.23
N GLU A 159 11.00 -28.74 20.41
CA GLU A 159 11.54 -27.52 19.84
C GLU A 159 10.74 -26.96 18.65
N LYS A 160 9.69 -27.64 18.16
CA LYS A 160 8.94 -27.26 16.95
C LYS A 160 7.56 -26.71 17.27
N PHE A 161 7.06 -25.84 16.40
CA PHE A 161 5.77 -25.18 16.55
C PHE A 161 4.92 -25.33 15.29
N ALA A 162 3.60 -25.27 15.47
CA ALA A 162 2.66 -25.26 14.36
C ALA A 162 1.50 -24.31 14.65
N VAL A 163 1.17 -23.46 13.67
CA VAL A 163 0.01 -22.57 13.69
C VAL A 163 -0.99 -23.10 12.68
N VAL A 164 -2.19 -23.44 13.13
CA VAL A 164 -3.27 -24.00 12.33
C VAL A 164 -4.39 -22.98 12.23
N GLY A 165 -4.58 -22.39 11.05
CA GLY A 165 -5.72 -21.50 10.77
C GLY A 165 -6.91 -22.24 10.16
N PRO A 166 -7.92 -21.48 9.68
CA PRO A 166 -9.05 -22.03 8.96
C PRO A 166 -8.59 -22.82 7.74
N ASN A 167 -7.83 -22.17 6.86
CA ASN A 167 -7.47 -22.64 5.52
C ASN A 167 -5.98 -22.98 5.37
N ASN A 168 -5.24 -23.07 6.49
CA ASN A 168 -3.82 -23.38 6.44
C ASN A 168 -3.31 -24.09 7.69
N ILE A 169 -2.18 -24.79 7.51
CA ILE A 169 -1.34 -25.32 8.58
C ILE A 169 0.08 -24.85 8.30
N ASN A 170 0.74 -24.30 9.31
CA ASN A 170 2.11 -23.82 9.19
C ASN A 170 2.94 -24.38 10.34
N ALA A 171 3.80 -25.36 10.05
CA ALA A 171 4.71 -25.94 11.03
C ALA A 171 6.15 -25.50 10.75
N PHE A 172 6.88 -25.14 11.79
CA PHE A 172 8.20 -24.53 11.65
C PHE A 172 9.12 -24.84 12.82
N VAL A 173 10.42 -24.71 12.56
CA VAL A 173 11.46 -24.59 13.59
C VAL A 173 11.53 -23.12 13.99
N PRO A 174 11.31 -22.76 15.27
CA PRO A 174 11.36 -21.39 15.74
C PRO A 174 12.79 -20.85 15.70
N GLU A 175 12.91 -19.54 15.53
CA GLU A 175 14.21 -18.87 15.63
C GLU A 175 14.71 -18.88 17.07
N SER A 176 15.95 -19.34 17.26
CA SER A 176 16.58 -19.42 18.59
C SER A 176 17.11 -18.06 19.07
N LYS A 177 17.32 -17.14 18.13
CA LYS A 177 17.73 -15.75 18.35
C LYS A 177 16.87 -14.85 17.48
N TYR A 178 16.21 -13.89 18.08
CA TYR A 178 15.53 -12.82 17.36
C TYR A 178 16.24 -11.51 17.65
N GLU A 179 16.43 -10.71 16.60
CA GLU A 179 16.89 -9.34 16.75
C GLU A 179 15.68 -8.51 17.18
N THR A 180 15.67 -8.04 18.42
CA THR A 180 14.74 -7.00 18.84
C THR A 180 15.17 -5.70 18.17
N SER A 181 14.51 -5.33 17.08
CA SER A 181 14.69 -4.00 16.49
C SER A 181 14.31 -2.92 17.52
N LEU A 182 14.84 -1.71 17.35
CA LEU A 182 14.54 -0.54 18.20
C LEU A 182 13.03 -0.24 18.28
N ALA A 183 12.24 -0.63 17.26
CA ALA A 183 10.80 -0.42 17.22
C ALA A 183 9.97 -1.41 18.07
N LEU A 184 10.50 -2.59 18.42
CA LEU A 184 9.76 -3.58 19.21
C LEU A 184 9.78 -3.28 20.72
N ALA A 185 10.83 -2.61 21.20
CA ALA A 185 11.08 -2.39 22.62
C ALA A 185 9.92 -1.68 23.37
N PRO A 186 9.28 -0.62 22.83
CA PRO A 186 8.14 0.03 23.47
C PRO A 186 6.88 -0.85 23.52
N VAL A 187 6.70 -1.74 22.54
CA VAL A 187 5.53 -2.64 22.46
C VAL A 187 5.70 -3.85 23.38
N LEU A 188 6.91 -4.39 23.46
CA LEU A 188 7.25 -5.50 24.37
C LEU A 188 7.02 -5.13 25.83
N THR A 189 7.37 -3.90 26.21
CA THR A 189 7.11 -3.37 27.56
C THR A 189 5.62 -3.21 27.84
N VAL A 190 4.82 -2.85 26.83
CA VAL A 190 3.35 -2.76 26.94
C VAL A 190 2.70 -4.13 27.14
N LEU A 191 3.20 -5.18 26.47
CA LEU A 191 2.69 -6.54 26.59
C LEU A 191 3.16 -7.28 27.85
N ASN A 192 4.27 -6.85 28.48
CA ASN A 192 4.87 -7.42 29.68
C ASN A 192 4.89 -8.96 29.69
N SER A 193 5.24 -9.57 28.55
CA SER A 193 5.23 -11.03 28.38
C SER A 193 6.29 -11.47 27.38
N THR A 194 6.82 -12.68 27.59
CA THR A 194 7.73 -13.33 26.66
C THR A 194 6.92 -14.04 25.57
N PRO A 195 7.30 -13.93 24.27
CA PRO A 195 6.65 -14.70 23.23
C PRO A 195 6.80 -16.21 23.49
N ILE A 196 5.72 -16.96 23.22
CA ILE A 196 5.70 -18.42 23.19
C ILE A 196 6.67 -18.94 22.13
N CYS A 197 6.64 -18.33 20.94
CA CYS A 197 7.54 -18.65 19.85
C CYS A 197 7.70 -17.44 18.92
N VAL A 198 8.80 -17.47 18.15
CA VAL A 198 9.13 -16.51 17.12
C VAL A 198 9.38 -17.25 15.81
N LYS A 199 8.78 -16.76 14.74
CA LYS A 199 8.95 -17.26 13.39
C LYS A 199 9.55 -16.17 12.52
N LYS A 200 10.54 -16.51 11.69
CA LYS A 200 11.05 -15.63 10.64
C LYS A 200 10.54 -16.13 9.29
N LYS A 201 10.04 -15.22 8.46
CA LYS A 201 9.47 -15.49 7.14
C LYS A 201 10.14 -14.59 6.11
N GLU A 202 10.48 -15.15 4.96
CA GLU A 202 11.03 -14.41 3.83
C GLU A 202 9.92 -13.67 3.06
N VAL A 203 10.22 -12.45 2.62
CA VAL A 203 9.36 -11.62 1.77
C VAL A 203 9.96 -11.50 0.39
N TYR A 204 9.11 -11.66 -0.62
CA TYR A 204 9.51 -11.56 -2.02
C TYR A 204 8.63 -10.55 -2.75
N SER A 205 9.21 -9.93 -3.78
CA SER A 205 8.50 -9.08 -4.73
C SER A 205 7.60 -9.92 -5.63
N LYS A 206 6.71 -9.23 -6.37
CA LYS A 206 5.84 -9.87 -7.36
C LYS A 206 6.61 -10.64 -8.44
N ASP A 207 7.84 -10.22 -8.75
CA ASP A 207 8.74 -10.90 -9.69
C ASP A 207 9.68 -11.92 -9.01
N GLY A 208 9.41 -12.28 -7.74
CA GLY A 208 10.07 -13.37 -7.03
C GLY A 208 11.46 -13.03 -6.45
N ARG A 209 11.86 -11.75 -6.44
CA ARG A 209 13.11 -11.30 -5.82
C ARG A 209 12.94 -11.19 -4.32
N PHE A 210 13.95 -11.60 -3.56
CA PHE A 210 13.96 -11.38 -2.12
C PHE A 210 13.93 -9.88 -1.83
N ILE A 211 12.99 -9.44 -1.00
CA ILE A 211 12.91 -8.06 -0.54
C ILE A 211 13.51 -7.98 0.86
N ASP A 212 12.95 -8.73 1.80
CA ASP A 212 13.25 -8.58 3.22
C ASP A 212 12.67 -9.73 4.07
N TYR A 213 12.65 -9.55 5.39
CA TYR A 213 12.08 -10.50 6.35
C TYR A 213 10.90 -9.94 7.14
N ILE A 214 10.02 -10.86 7.50
CA ILE A 214 8.98 -10.65 8.50
C ILE A 214 9.26 -11.54 9.70
N GLN A 215 9.24 -10.96 10.91
CA GLN A 215 9.26 -11.73 12.15
C GLN A 215 7.88 -11.75 12.78
N GLU A 216 7.36 -12.93 13.09
CA GLU A 216 6.09 -13.14 13.77
C GLU A 216 6.33 -13.65 15.20
N PHE A 217 5.85 -12.90 16.18
CA PHE A 217 5.92 -13.22 17.61
C PHE A 217 4.54 -13.62 18.11
N TYR A 218 4.44 -14.77 18.77
CA TYR A 218 3.19 -15.31 19.29
C TYR A 218 3.19 -15.29 20.81
N TYR A 219 2.15 -14.74 21.45
CA TYR A 219 2.07 -14.60 22.92
C TYR A 219 0.88 -15.35 23.52
N LYS A 220 1.01 -15.72 24.80
CA LYS A 220 -0.01 -16.47 25.57
C LYS A 220 -1.28 -15.66 25.89
N ASN A 221 -1.21 -14.35 25.76
CA ASN A 221 -2.37 -13.46 25.91
C ASN A 221 -3.09 -13.21 24.57
N GLY A 222 -2.85 -14.08 23.57
CA GLY A 222 -3.52 -14.03 22.26
C GLY A 222 -2.96 -13.00 21.27
N PHE A 223 -1.94 -12.22 21.66
CA PHE A 223 -1.31 -11.29 20.74
C PHE A 223 -0.44 -12.03 19.72
N ARG A 224 -0.52 -11.59 18.45
CA ARG A 224 0.49 -11.85 17.43
C ARG A 224 1.08 -10.51 17.03
N ILE A 225 2.38 -10.34 17.22
CA ILE A 225 3.10 -9.20 16.68
C ILE A 225 3.79 -9.65 15.41
N MET A 226 3.65 -8.88 14.34
CA MET A 226 4.39 -9.07 13.11
C MET A 226 5.27 -7.85 12.91
N VAL A 227 6.56 -8.05 12.66
CA VAL A 227 7.52 -7.01 12.37
C VAL A 227 7.91 -7.17 10.92
N GLU A 228 7.50 -6.22 10.11
CA GLU A 228 7.95 -6.09 8.73
C GLU A 228 9.13 -5.12 8.75
N GLU A 229 10.31 -5.66 8.46
CA GLU A 229 11.43 -4.85 8.00
C GLU A 229 11.23 -4.78 6.50
N GLU A 230 10.90 -3.62 5.92
CA GLU A 230 10.89 -3.45 4.48
C GLU A 230 11.61 -2.15 4.15
N LEU A 231 12.75 -2.24 3.47
CA LEU A 231 13.41 -1.12 2.76
C LEU A 231 13.24 0.26 3.42
N ARG A 232 13.84 0.41 4.62
CA ARG A 232 13.89 1.67 5.43
C ARG A 232 12.62 2.02 6.22
N LYS A 233 11.66 1.11 6.36
CA LYS A 233 10.53 1.24 7.29
C LYS A 233 10.41 -0.01 8.13
N GLU A 234 10.53 0.15 9.45
CA GLU A 234 10.12 -0.89 10.41
C GLU A 234 8.64 -0.66 10.72
N ALA A 235 7.78 -1.60 10.32
CA ALA A 235 6.36 -1.59 10.67
C ALA A 235 6.05 -2.79 11.57
N THR A 236 5.45 -2.52 12.73
CA THR A 236 5.05 -3.49 13.74
C THR A 236 3.52 -3.58 13.77
N TYR A 237 2.97 -4.74 13.44
CA TYR A 237 1.55 -5.02 13.44
C TYR A 237 1.18 -5.86 14.65
N ILE A 238 0.42 -5.28 15.57
CA ILE A 238 -0.13 -5.93 16.75
C ILE A 238 -1.55 -6.40 16.43
N ASN A 239 -1.74 -7.70 16.38
CA ASN A 239 -3.04 -8.31 16.10
C ASN A 239 -3.55 -9.05 17.34
N ASN A 240 -4.77 -8.77 17.80
CA ASN A 240 -5.42 -9.49 18.90
C ASN A 240 -6.91 -9.71 18.62
N PRO A 241 -7.47 -10.92 18.83
CA PRO A 241 -8.90 -11.16 18.65
C PRO A 241 -9.78 -10.43 19.68
N SER A 242 -9.22 -9.92 20.78
CA SER A 242 -9.92 -9.15 21.80
C SER A 242 -9.76 -7.65 21.58
N LYS A 243 -10.87 -6.99 21.19
CA LYS A 243 -10.93 -5.52 21.06
C LYS A 243 -10.54 -4.78 22.34
N ILE A 244 -10.87 -5.34 23.51
CA ILE A 244 -10.53 -4.77 24.82
C ILE A 244 -9.00 -4.72 25.00
N ALA A 245 -8.32 -5.80 24.61
CA ALA A 245 -6.87 -5.87 24.74
C ALA A 245 -6.17 -4.87 23.80
N LEU A 246 -6.67 -4.68 22.57
CA LEU A 246 -6.18 -3.63 21.66
C LEU A 246 -6.41 -2.24 22.24
N HIS A 247 -7.59 -1.96 22.82
CA HIS A 247 -7.85 -0.69 23.49
C HIS A 247 -6.87 -0.42 24.65
N THR A 248 -6.54 -1.43 25.46
CA THR A 248 -5.54 -1.28 26.52
C THR A 248 -4.14 -0.98 25.97
N VAL A 249 -3.74 -1.64 24.87
CA VAL A 249 -2.48 -1.33 24.19
C VAL A 249 -2.48 0.10 23.67
N LEU A 250 -3.57 0.54 23.03
CA LEU A 250 -3.70 1.89 22.53
C LEU A 250 -3.61 2.94 23.65
N SER A 251 -4.31 2.72 24.76
CA SER A 251 -4.24 3.60 25.94
C SER A 251 -2.80 3.74 26.46
N LYS A 252 -2.07 2.63 26.57
CA LYS A 252 -0.66 2.66 26.99
C LYS A 252 0.24 3.37 25.98
N LEU A 253 -0.03 3.24 24.68
CA LEU A 253 0.68 4.01 23.66
C LEU A 253 0.38 5.51 23.82
N GLN A 254 -0.85 5.90 24.14
CA GLN A 254 -1.17 7.30 24.45
C GLN A 254 -0.43 7.82 25.68
N ASP A 255 -0.32 7.01 26.74
CA ASP A 255 0.49 7.34 27.93
C ASP A 255 1.98 7.56 27.59
N LEU A 256 2.48 6.91 26.54
CA LEU A 256 3.84 7.07 26.03
C LEU A 256 4.00 8.31 25.11
N GLY A 257 2.98 9.16 24.99
CA GLY A 257 3.04 10.42 24.26
C GLY A 257 2.50 10.40 22.83
N TYR A 258 1.87 9.29 22.41
CA TYR A 258 1.18 9.24 21.12
C TYR A 258 -0.15 10.01 21.18
N LYS A 259 -0.32 11.03 20.32
CA LYS A 259 -1.52 11.89 20.29
C LYS A 259 -2.36 11.64 19.05
N GLU A 260 -3.68 11.62 19.17
CA GLU A 260 -4.58 11.44 18.02
C GLU A 260 -4.40 12.59 17.03
N ARG A 261 -4.06 12.25 15.79
CA ARG A 261 -3.82 13.20 14.70
C ARG A 261 -4.98 13.22 13.72
N TYR A 262 -5.57 12.06 13.46
CA TYR A 262 -6.57 11.90 12.42
C TYR A 262 -7.45 10.66 12.66
N LYS A 263 -8.70 10.73 12.20
CA LYS A 263 -9.64 9.61 12.19
C LYS A 263 -10.34 9.52 10.84
N GLU A 264 -10.29 8.35 10.21
CA GLU A 264 -10.99 8.08 8.94
C GLU A 264 -12.50 8.01 9.17
N GLU A 265 -13.30 8.76 8.41
CA GLU A 265 -14.76 8.80 8.60
C GLU A 265 -15.46 7.49 8.16
N VAL A 266 -14.95 6.82 7.14
CA VAL A 266 -15.60 5.62 6.56
C VAL A 266 -15.31 4.37 7.40
N THR A 267 -14.04 4.15 7.70
CA THR A 267 -13.55 2.96 8.42
C THR A 267 -13.50 3.16 9.92
N GLN A 268 -13.60 4.41 10.40
CA GLN A 268 -13.39 4.80 11.80
C GLN A 268 -11.98 4.52 12.33
N ASN A 269 -11.01 4.19 11.46
CA ASN A 269 -9.60 3.99 11.81
C ASN A 269 -9.02 5.27 12.43
N ARG A 270 -8.18 5.12 13.45
CA ARG A 270 -7.58 6.25 14.17
C ARG A 270 -6.06 6.25 14.01
N TYR A 271 -5.49 7.43 13.85
CA TYR A 271 -4.06 7.62 13.65
C TYR A 271 -3.49 8.47 14.79
N PHE A 272 -2.43 7.99 15.44
CA PHE A 272 -1.75 8.66 16.55
C PHE A 272 -0.28 8.89 16.21
N TYR A 273 0.26 10.04 16.61
CA TYR A 273 1.65 10.43 16.32
C TYR A 273 2.42 10.71 17.60
N ASN A 274 3.68 10.26 17.65
CA ASN A 274 4.63 10.59 18.71
C ASN A 274 5.86 11.28 18.11
N GLU A 275 6.00 12.56 18.43
CA GLU A 275 7.11 13.42 17.99
C GLU A 275 8.47 12.94 18.50
N SER A 276 8.53 12.47 19.75
CA SER A 276 9.80 12.11 20.40
C SER A 276 10.47 10.89 19.77
N SER A 277 9.66 9.95 19.28
CA SER A 277 10.12 8.73 18.61
C SER A 277 9.97 8.79 17.09
N ASN A 278 9.49 9.91 16.53
CA ASN A 278 9.18 10.08 15.12
C ASN A 278 8.41 8.88 14.54
N SER A 279 7.28 8.55 15.13
CA SER A 279 6.55 7.30 14.82
C SER A 279 5.05 7.52 14.81
N MET A 280 4.34 6.72 14.01
CA MET A 280 2.89 6.78 13.87
C MET A 280 2.26 5.43 14.18
N VAL A 281 1.06 5.49 14.78
CA VAL A 281 0.21 4.35 15.10
C VAL A 281 -1.08 4.48 14.30
N LYS A 282 -1.48 3.44 13.58
CA LYS A 282 -2.83 3.27 13.07
C LYS A 282 -3.54 2.23 13.91
N ALA A 283 -4.62 2.62 14.58
CA ALA A 283 -5.47 1.73 15.34
C ALA A 283 -6.76 1.45 14.55
N THR A 284 -7.04 0.18 14.36
CA THR A 284 -8.28 -0.34 13.77
C THR A 284 -9.03 -1.19 14.80
N ASP A 285 -10.21 -1.67 14.43
CA ASP A 285 -10.98 -2.60 15.26
C ASP A 285 -10.30 -3.99 15.41
N GLU A 286 -9.39 -4.34 14.52
CA GLU A 286 -8.80 -5.69 14.42
C GLU A 286 -7.30 -5.73 14.72
N ASN A 287 -6.61 -4.59 14.59
CA ASN A 287 -5.17 -4.49 14.79
C ASN A 287 -4.71 -3.08 15.18
N ILE A 288 -3.46 -3.00 15.62
CA ILE A 288 -2.70 -1.77 15.80
C ILE A 288 -1.44 -1.88 14.96
N GLU A 289 -1.24 -0.97 14.02
CA GLU A 289 -0.05 -0.87 13.18
C GLU A 289 0.82 0.26 13.74
N ILE A 290 2.11 0.03 13.97
CA ILE A 290 3.07 1.02 14.48
C ILE A 290 4.21 1.08 13.49
N TYR A 291 4.62 2.27 13.07
CA TYR A 291 5.71 2.40 12.14
C TYR A 291 6.55 3.63 12.44
N THR A 292 7.86 3.46 12.30
CA THR A 292 8.82 4.55 12.43
C THR A 292 8.78 5.38 11.15
N LEU A 293 8.62 6.68 11.29
CA LEU A 293 8.76 7.61 10.18
C LEU A 293 10.27 7.79 9.90
N PRO A 294 10.68 7.93 8.64
CA PRO A 294 12.07 8.21 8.33
C PRO A 294 12.56 9.46 9.07
N ILE A 295 13.80 9.42 9.59
CA ILE A 295 14.42 10.54 10.32
C ILE A 295 14.34 11.79 9.45
N THR A 296 13.80 12.86 10.04
CA THR A 296 13.75 14.19 9.46
C THR A 296 15.17 14.66 9.16
N SER A 297 15.56 14.72 7.88
CA SER A 297 16.59 15.69 7.49
C SER A 297 16.05 17.07 7.83
N ALA A 298 16.84 17.89 8.52
CA ALA A 298 16.46 19.15 9.17
C ALA A 298 15.91 20.28 8.25
N GLU A 299 15.56 19.96 7.02
CA GLU A 299 14.74 20.76 6.14
C GLU A 299 13.71 19.85 5.50
N TYR A 300 12.57 19.58 6.15
CA TYR A 300 11.32 19.16 5.49
C TYR A 300 10.18 19.01 6.51
N ASP A 301 9.17 19.85 6.35
CA ASP A 301 8.01 20.00 7.25
C ASP A 301 7.02 18.80 7.13
N ASP A 302 6.40 18.49 8.25
CA ASP A 302 6.01 17.15 8.71
C ASP A 302 4.58 16.74 8.31
N ASN A 303 4.17 16.98 7.05
CA ASN A 303 2.81 16.68 6.56
C ASN A 303 2.79 15.72 5.37
N HIS A 304 3.01 14.43 5.62
CA HIS A 304 2.89 13.38 4.61
C HIS A 304 1.80 12.36 4.97
N TRP A 305 0.59 12.57 4.45
CA TRP A 305 -0.22 11.44 3.98
C TRP A 305 0.55 10.72 2.86
N LYS A 306 0.24 9.44 2.60
CA LYS A 306 0.90 8.61 1.57
C LYS A 306 0.86 9.34 0.23
N GLN A 307 1.96 9.98 -0.17
CA GLN A 307 2.06 10.68 -1.45
C GLN A 307 2.47 9.68 -2.54
N GLU A 308 1.57 9.39 -3.46
CA GLU A 308 1.88 8.57 -4.63
C GLU A 308 2.75 9.33 -5.66
N LYS A 309 3.38 8.56 -6.57
CA LYS A 309 4.07 9.12 -7.72
C LYS A 309 3.04 9.72 -8.69
N ILE A 310 3.01 11.05 -8.78
CA ILE A 310 2.27 11.81 -9.79
C ILE A 310 2.97 11.61 -11.13
N THR A 311 2.34 10.81 -11.99
CA THR A 311 2.71 10.65 -13.40
C THR A 311 1.60 11.18 -14.30
N PRO A 312 1.91 11.60 -15.55
CA PRO A 312 0.87 11.98 -16.52
C PRO A 312 -0.17 10.87 -16.72
N GLN A 313 0.27 9.60 -16.76
CA GLN A 313 -0.59 8.44 -16.92
C GLN A 313 -1.55 8.28 -15.73
N LEU A 314 -1.07 8.45 -14.50
CA LEU A 314 -1.90 8.39 -13.30
C LEU A 314 -2.94 9.51 -13.29
N LEU A 315 -2.53 10.76 -13.54
CA LEU A 315 -3.46 11.89 -13.57
C LEU A 315 -4.51 11.76 -14.67
N ASN A 316 -4.13 11.26 -15.85
CA ASN A 316 -5.08 11.01 -16.94
C ASN A 316 -6.06 9.88 -16.57
N SER A 317 -5.59 8.83 -15.89
CA SER A 317 -6.45 7.76 -15.38
C SER A 317 -7.42 8.27 -14.33
N ILE A 318 -6.96 9.11 -13.39
CA ILE A 318 -7.80 9.75 -12.37
C ILE A 318 -8.85 10.65 -13.03
N TYR A 319 -8.48 11.34 -14.11
CA TYR A 319 -9.38 12.24 -14.81
C TYR A 319 -10.48 11.48 -15.57
N ASN A 320 -10.12 10.41 -16.29
CA ASN A 320 -11.04 9.71 -17.20
C ASN A 320 -11.81 8.55 -16.55
N ASN A 321 -11.21 7.82 -15.61
CA ASN A 321 -11.78 6.56 -15.09
C ASN A 321 -12.68 6.73 -13.87
N PHE A 322 -12.69 7.92 -13.25
CA PHE A 322 -13.60 8.20 -12.15
C PHE A 322 -14.88 8.89 -12.68
N PRO A 323 -16.02 8.18 -12.74
CA PRO A 323 -17.27 8.74 -13.26
C PRO A 323 -17.90 9.75 -12.31
N ASP A 324 -17.56 9.68 -11.01
CA ASP A 324 -18.11 10.52 -9.96
C ASP A 324 -17.05 11.43 -9.31
N LYS A 325 -17.41 12.71 -9.14
CA LYS A 325 -16.54 13.76 -8.59
C LYS A 325 -16.20 13.51 -7.12
N THR A 326 -17.11 12.93 -6.35
CA THR A 326 -16.94 12.64 -4.92
C THR A 326 -15.97 11.48 -4.73
N VAL A 327 -16.14 10.39 -5.49
CA VAL A 327 -15.21 9.24 -5.47
C VAL A 327 -13.81 9.65 -5.90
N ARG A 328 -13.69 10.47 -6.96
CA ARG A 328 -12.41 11.02 -7.39
C ARG A 328 -11.77 11.89 -6.31
N ALA A 329 -12.55 12.77 -5.67
CA ALA A 329 -12.04 13.65 -4.63
C ALA A 329 -11.57 12.84 -3.41
N GLN A 330 -12.28 11.78 -3.04
CA GLN A 330 -11.86 10.89 -1.95
C GLN A 330 -10.57 10.16 -2.30
N TYR A 331 -10.48 9.56 -3.49
CA TYR A 331 -9.24 8.93 -3.95
C TYR A 331 -8.04 9.88 -3.90
N LEU A 332 -8.23 11.13 -4.36
CA LEU A 332 -7.18 12.15 -4.32
C LEU A 332 -6.79 12.56 -2.90
N LYS A 333 -7.74 12.56 -1.96
CA LYS A 333 -7.46 12.79 -0.52
C LYS A 333 -6.62 11.67 0.06
N ASP A 334 -6.93 10.42 -0.29
CA ASP A 334 -6.31 9.25 0.32
C ASP A 334 -4.86 9.03 -0.15
N HIS A 335 -4.50 9.52 -1.34
CA HIS A 335 -3.22 9.24 -2.02
C HIS A 335 -2.34 10.47 -2.28
N PHE A 336 -2.85 11.68 -2.00
CA PHE A 336 -2.11 12.92 -2.18
C PHE A 336 -2.44 13.93 -1.09
N TRP A 337 -1.47 14.79 -0.78
CA TRP A 337 -1.80 16.01 -0.05
C TRP A 337 -2.58 16.92 -0.99
N HIS A 338 -3.65 17.56 -0.55
CA HIS A 338 -4.47 18.40 -1.41
C HIS A 338 -4.86 19.71 -0.75
N LYS A 339 -5.10 20.72 -1.58
CA LYS A 339 -5.60 22.03 -1.18
C LYS A 339 -6.49 22.59 -2.29
N THR A 340 -7.68 23.05 -1.96
CA THR A 340 -8.52 23.76 -2.93
C THR A 340 -8.02 25.21 -3.07
N ALA A 341 -7.88 25.70 -4.30
CA ALA A 341 -7.62 27.12 -4.57
C ALA A 341 -8.94 27.93 -4.54
N ASP A 342 -8.83 29.25 -4.49
CA ASP A 342 -9.97 30.17 -4.39
C ASP A 342 -10.94 30.05 -5.58
N ASP A 343 -10.45 29.61 -6.73
CA ASP A 343 -11.22 29.36 -7.96
C ASP A 343 -11.90 27.97 -7.99
N GLY A 344 -11.85 27.23 -6.87
CA GLY A 344 -12.40 25.88 -6.74
C GLY A 344 -11.56 24.78 -7.42
N THR A 345 -10.39 25.11 -7.95
CA THR A 345 -9.46 24.13 -8.55
C THR A 345 -8.79 23.31 -7.45
N LEU A 346 -8.76 21.98 -7.63
CA LEU A 346 -8.14 21.09 -6.67
C LEU A 346 -6.65 20.98 -6.96
N ASN A 347 -5.82 21.44 -6.03
CA ASN A 347 -4.39 21.23 -6.06
C ASN A 347 -4.08 19.96 -5.29
N ILE A 348 -3.25 19.11 -5.88
CA ILE A 348 -2.69 17.95 -5.21
C ILE A 348 -1.16 18.04 -5.23
N PHE A 349 -0.53 17.47 -4.22
CA PHE A 349 0.89 17.45 -3.99
C PHE A 349 1.30 16.02 -3.74
N GLY A 350 2.34 15.59 -4.44
CA GLY A 350 2.86 14.24 -4.40
C GLY A 350 4.29 14.20 -4.88
N ARG A 351 4.74 13.05 -5.36
CA ARG A 351 6.13 12.87 -5.81
C ARG A 351 6.23 12.60 -7.30
N ASP A 352 7.34 12.90 -7.96
CA ASP A 352 7.57 12.47 -9.34
C ASP A 352 8.24 11.07 -9.41
N ASN A 353 8.63 10.64 -10.61
CA ASN A 353 9.33 9.36 -10.81
C ASN A 353 10.68 9.27 -10.07
N ASN A 354 11.29 10.43 -9.83
CA ASN A 354 12.58 10.62 -9.18
C ASN A 354 12.43 11.02 -7.70
N ASP A 355 11.23 10.83 -7.12
CA ASP A 355 10.95 11.08 -5.70
C ASP A 355 10.96 12.57 -5.27
N ASN A 356 10.90 13.51 -6.21
CA ASN A 356 10.83 14.94 -5.91
C ASN A 356 9.40 15.40 -5.66
N ILE A 357 9.19 16.34 -4.72
CA ILE A 357 7.88 16.94 -4.54
C ILE A 357 7.45 17.70 -5.80
N VAL A 358 6.23 17.40 -6.24
CA VAL A 358 5.56 18.07 -7.35
C VAL A 358 4.14 18.45 -6.97
N ARG A 359 3.61 19.45 -7.66
CA ARG A 359 2.24 19.94 -7.49
C ARG A 359 1.48 19.76 -8.78
N ALA A 360 0.30 19.16 -8.72
CA ALA A 360 -0.62 19.03 -9.84
C ALA A 360 -1.96 19.73 -9.58
N TRP A 361 -2.62 20.19 -10.64
CA TRP A 361 -3.91 20.89 -10.59
C TRP A 361 -4.93 20.14 -11.41
N LEU A 362 -6.04 19.74 -10.80
CA LEU A 362 -7.15 19.11 -11.52
C LEU A 362 -8.26 20.12 -11.75
N TYR A 363 -8.59 20.32 -13.02
CA TYR A 363 -9.70 21.17 -13.42
C TYR A 363 -11.01 20.37 -13.36
N ASN A 364 -12.03 20.97 -12.75
CA ASN A 364 -13.38 20.44 -12.82
C ASN A 364 -13.99 20.73 -14.21
N LYS A 365 -15.16 20.16 -14.53
CA LYS A 365 -15.79 20.31 -15.85
C LYS A 365 -16.01 21.77 -16.27
N GLU A 366 -16.44 22.63 -15.35
CA GLU A 366 -16.67 24.06 -15.63
C GLU A 366 -15.37 24.82 -15.92
N ASN A 367 -14.30 24.58 -15.17
CA ASN A 367 -13.01 25.23 -15.38
C ASN A 367 -12.30 24.67 -16.61
N PHE A 368 -12.42 23.37 -16.87
CA PHE A 368 -11.91 22.69 -18.06
C PHE A 368 -12.45 23.31 -19.35
N ASP A 369 -13.78 23.51 -19.45
CA ASP A 369 -14.40 24.09 -20.65
C ASP A 369 -14.01 25.57 -20.84
N LYS A 370 -13.80 26.31 -19.75
CA LYS A 370 -13.33 27.71 -19.78
C LYS A 370 -11.85 27.84 -20.19
N GLN A 371 -11.03 26.82 -19.93
CA GLN A 371 -9.58 26.82 -20.14
C GLN A 371 -9.15 26.07 -21.40
N TRP A 372 -9.94 26.16 -22.47
CA TRP A 372 -9.60 25.58 -23.80
C TRP A 372 -9.36 24.06 -23.73
N GLY A 373 -10.09 23.35 -22.86
CA GLY A 373 -9.96 21.90 -22.69
C GLY A 373 -8.80 21.46 -21.81
N ARG A 374 -8.28 22.31 -20.93
CA ARG A 374 -7.20 21.97 -19.99
C ARG A 374 -7.69 21.01 -18.90
N LYS A 375 -7.15 19.79 -18.88
CA LYS A 375 -7.54 18.72 -17.93
C LYS A 375 -6.82 18.83 -16.60
N PHE A 376 -5.50 18.96 -16.65
CA PHE A 376 -4.65 19.14 -15.47
C PHE A 376 -3.32 19.78 -15.81
N ASP A 377 -2.64 20.28 -14.79
CA ASP A 377 -1.26 20.75 -14.85
C ASP A 377 -0.37 19.99 -13.88
N ILE A 378 0.92 19.93 -14.18
CA ILE A 378 1.95 19.42 -13.27
C ILE A 378 3.09 20.44 -13.21
N SER A 379 3.55 20.73 -12.00
CA SER A 379 4.61 21.70 -11.73
C SER A 379 5.71 21.13 -10.84
N PHE A 380 6.94 21.50 -11.15
CA PHE A 380 8.17 20.95 -10.61
C PHE A 380 9.06 22.07 -10.06
N THR A 381 9.81 21.74 -9.01
CA THR A 381 10.79 22.66 -8.41
C THR A 381 12.07 22.74 -9.24
N ASN A 382 12.43 21.66 -9.93
CA ASN A 382 13.67 21.52 -10.70
C ASN A 382 13.41 21.21 -12.18
N GLN A 383 14.36 21.60 -13.04
CA GLN A 383 14.25 21.46 -14.49
C GLN A 383 14.39 20.02 -14.98
N LYS A 384 15.25 19.23 -14.33
CA LYS A 384 15.55 17.85 -14.73
C LYS A 384 14.33 16.94 -14.58
N SER A 385 13.64 17.02 -13.45
CA SER A 385 12.35 16.36 -13.19
C SER A 385 11.28 16.72 -14.22
N TYR A 386 11.26 17.98 -14.66
CA TYR A 386 10.36 18.40 -15.74
C TYR A 386 10.76 17.78 -17.09
N GLN A 387 12.07 17.65 -17.38
CA GLN A 387 12.58 17.04 -18.60
C GLN A 387 12.40 15.51 -18.64
N ASP A 388 12.43 14.83 -17.48
CA ASP A 388 12.27 13.38 -17.35
C ASP A 388 10.80 12.91 -17.47
N LEU A 389 9.87 13.81 -17.83
CA LEU A 389 8.48 13.47 -18.11
C LEU A 389 8.37 12.57 -19.35
N LEU A 390 7.86 11.35 -19.17
CA LEU A 390 7.45 10.48 -20.27
C LEU A 390 6.13 11.02 -20.85
N PHE A 391 6.21 11.70 -21.98
CA PHE A 391 5.05 12.17 -22.73
C PHE A 391 4.32 10.98 -23.35
N ASP A 392 3.04 10.84 -23.03
CA ASP A 392 2.12 9.92 -23.69
C ASP A 392 1.51 10.64 -24.91
N ASP A 393 1.59 10.03 -26.10
CA ASP A 393 1.13 10.59 -27.37
C ASP A 393 -0.37 10.91 -27.41
N SER A 394 -1.15 10.41 -26.43
CA SER A 394 -2.56 10.75 -26.25
C SER A 394 -2.81 12.15 -25.67
N LEU A 395 -1.77 12.81 -25.15
CA LEU A 395 -1.83 14.12 -24.50
C LEU A 395 -1.09 15.17 -25.31
N LEU A 396 -1.84 15.92 -26.13
CA LEU A 396 -1.26 16.99 -26.94
C LEU A 396 -0.98 18.22 -26.09
N TYR A 397 0.30 18.59 -26.06
CA TYR A 397 0.85 19.92 -25.84
C TYR A 397 1.17 20.32 -24.39
N ALA A 398 2.43 20.08 -23.98
CA ALA A 398 3.03 20.72 -22.82
C ALA A 398 3.55 22.13 -23.19
N ILE A 399 2.97 23.18 -22.60
CA ILE A 399 3.60 24.51 -22.59
C ILE A 399 4.61 24.52 -21.45
N GLY A 400 5.90 24.47 -21.79
CA GLY A 400 6.95 24.73 -20.83
C GLY A 400 6.99 26.22 -20.51
N SER A 401 6.67 26.58 -19.28
CA SER A 401 6.85 27.95 -18.78
C SER A 401 7.70 27.94 -17.53
N THR A 402 8.75 28.76 -17.52
CA THR A 402 9.47 29.11 -16.29
C THR A 402 8.73 30.25 -15.62
N VAL A 403 8.28 30.05 -14.37
CA VAL A 403 7.61 31.10 -13.61
C VAL A 403 8.57 31.67 -12.56
N ASP A 404 9.00 32.91 -12.76
CA ASP A 404 9.88 33.59 -11.81
C ASP A 404 9.20 33.76 -10.45
N GLY A 405 9.95 33.49 -9.37
CA GLY A 405 9.52 33.75 -7.99
C GLY A 405 8.58 32.71 -7.35
N LYS A 406 8.28 31.58 -8.00
CA LYS A 406 7.47 30.49 -7.39
C LYS A 406 8.32 29.31 -6.94
N PHE A 407 7.86 28.62 -5.88
CA PHE A 407 8.48 27.38 -5.39
C PHE A 407 8.51 26.28 -6.46
N TYR A 408 7.45 26.19 -7.27
CA TYR A 408 7.37 25.31 -8.44
C TYR A 408 7.60 26.14 -9.71
N LYS A 409 8.82 26.06 -10.26
CA LYS A 409 9.31 26.95 -11.34
C LYS A 409 8.99 26.45 -12.73
N PHE A 410 8.91 25.13 -12.93
CA PHE A 410 8.70 24.51 -14.22
C PHE A 410 7.31 23.89 -14.27
N GLN A 411 6.57 24.07 -15.36
CA GLN A 411 5.19 23.61 -15.49
C GLN A 411 4.95 22.99 -16.85
N GLY A 412 4.15 21.93 -16.89
CA GLY A 412 3.53 21.37 -18.09
C GLY A 412 2.01 21.32 -17.95
N GLY A 413 1.29 21.72 -19.00
CA GLY A 413 -0.17 21.61 -19.08
C GLY A 413 -0.64 20.48 -19.99
N TYR A 414 -1.76 19.88 -19.64
CA TYR A 414 -2.32 18.72 -20.33
C TYR A 414 -3.75 18.98 -20.78
N TYR A 415 -4.02 18.79 -22.07
CA TYR A 415 -5.27 19.18 -22.72
C TYR A 415 -6.01 17.99 -23.32
N ASP A 416 -7.33 18.12 -23.42
CA ASP A 416 -8.11 17.34 -24.38
C ASP A 416 -7.82 17.86 -25.80
N LYS A 417 -7.21 17.00 -26.63
CA LYS A 417 -6.78 17.34 -27.98
C LYS A 417 -7.89 17.98 -28.82
N ASN A 418 -9.07 17.37 -28.83
CA ASN A 418 -10.15 17.78 -29.73
C ASN A 418 -10.76 19.10 -29.26
N LYS A 419 -10.96 19.25 -27.96
CA LYS A 419 -11.44 20.51 -27.37
C LYS A 419 -10.44 21.65 -27.56
N TYR A 420 -9.16 21.41 -27.32
CA TYR A 420 -8.12 22.41 -27.52
C TYR A 420 -8.06 22.89 -28.97
N LEU A 421 -8.05 21.96 -29.94
CA LEU A 421 -8.03 22.31 -31.36
C LEU A 421 -9.27 23.13 -31.75
N ALA A 422 -10.46 22.75 -31.28
CA ALA A 422 -11.70 23.49 -31.53
C ALA A 422 -11.65 24.91 -30.93
N SER A 423 -11.24 25.04 -29.67
CA SER A 423 -11.13 26.34 -28.98
C SER A 423 -10.09 27.25 -29.64
N LYS A 424 -8.92 26.71 -29.99
CA LYS A 424 -7.86 27.46 -30.69
C LYS A 424 -8.33 27.95 -32.06
N THR A 425 -8.96 27.08 -32.84
CA THR A 425 -9.50 27.43 -34.16
C THR A 425 -10.53 28.55 -34.05
N SER A 426 -11.45 28.46 -33.08
CA SER A 426 -12.44 29.51 -32.83
C SER A 426 -11.80 30.86 -32.48
N TYR A 427 -10.79 30.84 -31.61
CA TYR A 427 -10.03 32.04 -31.24
C TYR A 427 -9.31 32.67 -32.43
N ASP A 428 -8.60 31.86 -33.23
CA ASP A 428 -7.87 32.33 -34.42
C ASP A 428 -8.82 32.94 -35.46
N VAL A 429 -10.00 32.33 -35.67
CA VAL A 429 -11.05 32.88 -36.53
C VAL A 429 -11.54 34.23 -36.01
N GLN A 430 -11.79 34.36 -34.70
CA GLN A 430 -12.26 35.60 -34.11
C GLN A 430 -11.22 36.73 -34.23
N GLN A 431 -9.94 36.43 -34.00
CA GLN A 431 -8.86 37.40 -34.19
C GLN A 431 -8.75 37.85 -35.65
N ASN A 432 -8.90 36.93 -36.60
CA ASN A 432 -8.90 37.26 -38.02
C ASN A 432 -10.12 38.12 -38.41
N VAL A 433 -11.31 37.83 -37.88
CA VAL A 433 -12.52 38.66 -38.09
C VAL A 433 -12.33 40.06 -37.54
N ASN A 434 -11.76 40.20 -36.33
CA ASN A 434 -11.49 41.51 -35.73
C ASN A 434 -10.49 42.31 -36.55
N LYS A 435 -9.38 41.69 -37.00
CA LYS A 435 -8.42 42.34 -37.91
C LYS A 435 -9.07 42.78 -39.22
N LEU A 436 -9.96 41.95 -39.79
CA LEU A 436 -10.71 42.31 -41.01
C LEU A 436 -11.65 43.50 -40.78
N ALA A 437 -12.30 43.55 -39.61
CA ALA A 437 -13.17 44.66 -39.24
C ALA A 437 -12.37 45.96 -39.08
N GLU A 438 -11.20 45.92 -38.43
CA GLU A 438 -10.28 47.06 -38.31
C GLU A 438 -9.81 47.55 -39.69
N GLN A 439 -9.39 46.62 -40.56
CA GLN A 439 -8.98 46.95 -41.94
C GLN A 439 -10.11 47.60 -42.73
N LYS A 440 -11.35 47.11 -42.58
CA LYS A 440 -12.52 47.69 -43.24
C LYS A 440 -12.81 49.11 -42.73
N LEU A 441 -12.74 49.32 -41.41
CA LEU A 441 -12.90 50.64 -40.79
C LEU A 441 -11.85 51.64 -41.29
N GLU A 442 -10.60 51.20 -41.41
CA GLU A 442 -9.52 52.05 -41.93
C GLU A 442 -9.69 52.37 -43.42
N ALA A 443 -10.13 51.39 -44.23
CA ALA A 443 -10.44 51.59 -45.64
C ALA A 443 -11.60 52.59 -45.82
N GLU A 444 -12.68 52.46 -45.04
CA GLU A 444 -13.80 53.41 -45.03
C GLU A 444 -13.38 54.82 -44.61
N ARG A 445 -12.42 54.95 -43.69
CA ARG A 445 -11.87 56.26 -43.30
C ARG A 445 -11.07 56.88 -44.45
N LYS A 446 -10.18 56.12 -45.09
CA LYS A 446 -9.40 56.58 -46.25
C LYS A 446 -10.31 56.96 -47.41
N GLN A 447 -11.39 56.23 -47.64
CA GLN A 447 -12.35 56.55 -48.71
C GLN A 447 -13.09 57.86 -48.43
N ARG A 448 -13.52 58.10 -47.17
CA ARG A 448 -14.09 59.39 -46.76
C ARG A 448 -13.12 60.56 -46.92
N GLU A 449 -11.84 60.37 -46.56
CA GLU A 449 -10.80 61.38 -46.77
C GLU A 449 -10.61 61.70 -48.28
N ILE A 450 -10.63 60.67 -49.14
CA ILE A 450 -10.56 60.85 -50.60
C ILE A 450 -11.77 61.63 -51.12
N GLU A 451 -13.00 61.26 -50.71
CA GLU A 451 -14.22 61.95 -51.12
C GLU A 451 -14.25 63.42 -50.65
N GLU A 452 -13.79 63.69 -49.42
CA GLU A 452 -13.70 65.06 -48.90
C GLU A 452 -12.67 65.88 -49.69
N ASN A 453 -11.52 65.29 -50.01
CA ASN A 453 -10.50 65.93 -50.83
C ASN A 453 -10.99 66.16 -52.27
N GLN A 454 -11.74 65.23 -52.86
CA GLN A 454 -12.39 65.43 -54.16
C GLN A 454 -13.43 66.56 -54.11
N ARG A 455 -14.23 66.65 -53.04
CA ARG A 455 -15.17 67.77 -52.85
C ARG A 455 -14.45 69.10 -52.69
N LYS A 456 -13.33 69.15 -51.95
CA LYS A 456 -12.49 70.35 -51.83
C LYS A 456 -11.88 70.74 -53.19
N ALA A 457 -11.36 69.77 -53.94
CA ALA A 457 -10.82 70.01 -55.27
C ALA A 457 -11.89 70.52 -56.24
N LYS A 458 -13.10 69.94 -56.22
CA LYS A 458 -14.24 70.40 -57.02
C LYS A 458 -14.64 71.84 -56.67
N ARG A 459 -14.77 72.15 -55.38
CA ARG A 459 -15.05 73.53 -54.91
C ARG A 459 -13.97 74.51 -55.35
N ASN A 460 -12.69 74.12 -55.28
CA ASN A 460 -11.59 74.96 -55.73
C ASN A 460 -11.62 75.18 -57.25
N ALA A 461 -11.96 74.15 -58.04
CA ALA A 461 -12.15 74.28 -59.48
C ALA A 461 -13.33 75.20 -59.83
N GLU A 462 -14.47 75.04 -59.16
CA GLU A 462 -15.65 75.93 -59.31
C GLU A 462 -15.31 77.38 -58.94
N LEU A 463 -14.55 77.61 -57.86
CA LEU A 463 -14.05 78.93 -57.48
C LEU A 463 -13.09 79.50 -58.53
N GLN A 464 -12.22 78.69 -59.10
CA GLN A 464 -11.26 79.11 -60.12
C GLN A 464 -11.98 79.48 -61.43
N GLU A 465 -12.96 78.69 -61.87
CA GLU A 465 -13.84 79.03 -63.00
C GLU A 465 -14.64 80.30 -62.72
N GLY A 466 -15.20 80.44 -61.52
CA GLY A 466 -15.90 81.65 -61.10
C GLY A 466 -15.00 82.89 -61.12
N LEU A 467 -13.76 82.77 -60.64
CA LEU A 467 -12.76 83.83 -60.71
C LEU A 467 -12.38 84.16 -62.15
N GLN A 468 -12.19 83.17 -63.03
CA GLN A 468 -11.93 83.42 -64.45
C GLN A 468 -13.11 84.12 -65.13
N SER A 469 -14.34 83.67 -64.87
CA SER A 469 -15.55 84.31 -65.38
C SER A 469 -15.66 85.75 -64.91
N PHE A 470 -15.47 86.00 -63.61
CA PHE A 470 -15.47 87.34 -63.03
C PHE A 470 -14.37 88.24 -63.61
N THR A 471 -13.16 87.70 -63.77
CA THR A 471 -12.03 88.41 -64.39
C THR A 471 -12.32 88.76 -65.85
N THR A 472 -12.94 87.85 -66.59
CA THR A 472 -13.33 88.09 -67.99
C THR A 472 -14.40 89.17 -68.09
N GLN A 473 -15.41 89.14 -67.21
CA GLN A 473 -16.45 90.18 -67.12
C GLN A 473 -15.85 91.55 -66.74
N LEU A 474 -14.88 91.60 -65.82
CA LEU A 474 -14.13 92.82 -65.48
C LEU A 474 -13.32 93.36 -66.66
N LEU A 475 -12.65 92.48 -67.42
CA LEU A 475 -11.90 92.88 -68.62
C LEU A 475 -12.83 93.38 -69.74
N GLU A 476 -14.02 92.81 -69.90
CA GLU A 476 -15.05 93.33 -70.82
C GLU A 476 -15.58 94.69 -70.37
N LEU A 477 -15.79 94.89 -69.06
CA LEU A 477 -16.18 96.18 -68.49
C LEU A 477 -15.09 97.24 -68.65
N TYR A 478 -13.81 96.88 -68.56
CA TYR A 478 -12.69 97.81 -68.75
C TYR A 478 -12.47 98.19 -70.23
N LYS A 479 -12.96 97.39 -71.17
CA LYS A 479 -12.90 97.65 -72.62
C LYS A 479 -14.07 98.49 -73.15
N LYS A 480 -15.12 98.66 -72.34
CA LYS A 480 -16.17 99.67 -72.55
C LYS A 480 -15.74 100.98 -71.92
#